data_AF-A0A285DPI4-F1
#
_entry.id   AF-A0A285DPI4-F1
#
_cell.length_a   1.000
_cell.length_b   1.000
_cell.length_c   1.000
_cell.angle_alpha   90.00
_cell.angle_beta   90.00
_cell.angle_gamma   90.00
#
_symmetry.space_group_name_H-M   'P 1'
#
loop_
_entity.id
_entity.type
_entity.pdbx_description
1 polymer ?
#
loop_
_entity_poly.entity_id
_entity_poly.type
_entity_poly.pdbx_seq_one_letter_code
_entity_poly.pdbx_strand_id
1 'polypeptide(L)'
;MTDQLDMLPTALHGFHLARQRYLSQLDGGEPEEVLVISAMEVIYWSCTLDEQLERPDNWYRDTQAYGRSILKGSRYARNRATHQLPMLLESRDGIQAPLRAPLRVEEIVWLPISELPQADRPPGRGQAENYELHLAGRPVRHTLDAIAAWFAAEQNRPGSPIAVGSWDAEER
;
A
#
# COMPACT_ATOMS: atom_id res chain seq x y z
N MET A 1 13.47 18.05 -18.10
CA MET A 1 13.04 16.72 -17.67
C MET A 1 13.27 16.69 -16.18
N THR A 2 12.19 16.81 -15.39
CA THR A 2 12.23 16.63 -13.94
C THR A 2 12.78 15.24 -13.65
N ASP A 3 13.76 15.11 -12.76
CA ASP A 3 14.27 13.79 -12.41
C ASP A 3 13.14 13.03 -11.71
N GLN A 4 12.96 11.73 -12.00
CA GLN A 4 11.86 10.95 -11.41
C GLN A 4 11.97 10.90 -9.87
N LEU A 5 13.15 11.18 -9.33
CA LEU A 5 13.43 11.30 -7.91
C LEU A 5 12.83 12.56 -7.28
N ASP A 6 12.70 13.67 -8.02
CA ASP A 6 12.11 14.93 -7.52
C ASP A 6 10.63 14.77 -7.16
N MET A 7 9.97 13.74 -7.71
CA MET A 7 8.55 13.45 -7.48
C MET A 7 8.32 12.51 -6.30
N LEU A 8 9.36 11.96 -5.67
CA LEU A 8 9.24 11.10 -4.48
C LEU A 8 8.53 11.78 -3.30
N PRO A 9 8.79 13.07 -2.96
CA PRO A 9 8.03 13.78 -1.93
C PRO A 9 6.55 13.86 -2.27
N THR A 10 6.23 14.15 -3.55
CA THR A 10 4.84 14.22 -4.02
C THR A 10 4.16 12.87 -3.92
N ALA A 11 4.82 11.78 -4.31
CA ALA A 11 4.28 10.43 -4.22
C ALA A 11 4.05 10.00 -2.77
N LEU A 12 4.99 10.31 -1.87
CA LEU A 12 4.84 10.04 -0.43
C LEU A 12 3.72 10.87 0.19
N HIS A 13 3.61 12.15 -0.15
CA HIS A 13 2.51 13.00 0.30
C HIS A 13 1.16 12.50 -0.23
N GLY A 14 1.09 12.12 -1.51
CA GLY A 14 -0.09 11.51 -2.13
C GLY A 14 -0.52 10.23 -1.41
N PHE A 15 0.43 9.36 -1.04
CA PHE A 15 0.17 8.19 -0.20
C PHE A 15 -0.47 8.58 1.15
N HIS A 16 0.10 9.56 1.86
CA HIS A 16 -0.43 9.98 3.15
C HIS A 16 -1.83 10.58 3.05
N LEU A 17 -2.09 11.44 2.05
CA LEU A 17 -3.40 12.03 1.81
C LEU A 17 -4.45 10.97 1.47
N ALA A 18 -4.11 10.02 0.59
CA ALA A 18 -5.01 8.92 0.25
C ALA A 18 -5.32 8.05 1.47
N ARG A 19 -4.31 7.76 2.31
CA ARG A 19 -4.51 6.94 3.51
C ARG A 19 -5.37 7.65 4.53
N GLN A 20 -5.13 8.95 4.75
CA GLN A 20 -5.97 9.75 5.63
C GLN A 20 -7.42 9.79 5.16
N ARG A 21 -7.64 9.91 3.84
CA ARG A 21 -8.99 9.84 3.25
C ARG A 21 -9.66 8.50 3.52
N TYR A 22 -8.97 7.39 3.24
CA TYR A 22 -9.50 6.05 3.52
C TYR A 22 -9.88 5.89 5.00
N LEU A 23 -9.00 6.26 5.93
CA LEU A 23 -9.27 6.13 7.36
C LEU A 23 -10.44 7.03 7.81
N SER A 24 -10.50 8.26 7.32
CA SER A 24 -11.61 9.16 7.61
C SER A 24 -12.96 8.63 7.09
N GLN A 25 -12.97 8.02 5.91
CA GLN A 25 -14.16 7.42 5.32
C GLN A 25 -14.56 6.13 6.05
N LEU A 26 -13.55 5.35 6.47
CA LEU A 26 -13.75 4.15 7.29
C LEU A 26 -14.39 4.50 8.63
N ASP A 27 -13.84 5.49 9.34
CA ASP A 27 -14.35 5.97 10.63
C ASP A 27 -15.72 6.66 10.47
N GLY A 28 -15.93 7.34 9.35
CA GLY A 28 -17.18 8.04 9.01
C GLY A 28 -18.34 7.14 8.64
N GLY A 29 -18.12 5.84 8.44
CA GLY A 29 -19.19 4.93 8.08
C GLY A 29 -19.56 4.95 6.59
N GLU A 30 -18.67 5.42 5.71
CA GLU A 30 -18.96 5.55 4.26
C GLU A 30 -19.26 4.20 3.57
N PRO A 31 -20.05 4.20 2.49
CA PRO A 31 -20.38 3.01 1.71
C PRO A 31 -19.15 2.26 1.15
N GLU A 32 -19.33 0.97 0.84
CA GLU A 32 -18.28 0.08 0.32
C GLU A 32 -17.55 0.68 -0.88
N GLU A 33 -18.28 1.20 -1.88
CA GLU A 33 -17.70 1.75 -3.10
C GLU A 33 -16.74 2.91 -2.81
N VAL A 34 -17.04 3.73 -1.79
CA VAL A 34 -16.20 4.86 -1.38
C VAL A 34 -14.91 4.37 -0.74
N LEU A 35 -15.00 3.33 0.10
CA LEU A 35 -13.84 2.72 0.76
C LEU A 35 -12.95 1.99 -0.24
N VAL A 36 -13.54 1.31 -1.23
CA VAL A 36 -12.81 0.63 -2.29
C VAL A 36 -12.04 1.64 -3.15
N ILE A 37 -12.67 2.75 -3.53
CA ILE A 37 -12.00 3.82 -4.30
C ILE A 37 -10.79 4.37 -3.56
N SER A 38 -10.94 4.73 -2.27
CA SER A 38 -9.83 5.29 -1.51
C SER A 38 -8.76 4.25 -1.19
N ALA A 39 -9.12 2.99 -0.93
CA ALA A 39 -8.16 1.90 -0.78
C ALA A 39 -7.30 1.72 -2.04
N MET A 40 -7.89 1.74 -3.23
CA MET A 40 -7.16 1.64 -4.48
C MET A 40 -6.16 2.78 -4.67
N GLU A 41 -6.55 4.00 -4.32
CA GLU A 41 -5.68 5.17 -4.42
C GLU A 41 -4.45 5.03 -3.50
N VAL A 42 -4.63 4.54 -2.26
CA VAL A 42 -3.51 4.26 -1.36
C VAL A 42 -2.58 3.20 -1.92
N ILE A 43 -3.13 2.12 -2.47
CA ILE A 43 -2.36 1.05 -3.10
C ILE A 43 -1.61 1.55 -4.33
N TYR A 44 -2.24 2.40 -5.14
CA TYR A 44 -1.60 2.99 -6.30
C TYR A 44 -0.40 3.86 -5.92
N TRP A 45 -0.56 4.78 -4.97
CA TRP A 45 0.53 5.64 -4.51
C TRP A 45 1.66 4.83 -3.86
N SER A 46 1.32 3.88 -2.98
CA SER A 46 2.32 3.05 -2.29
C SER A 46 3.13 2.18 -3.25
N CYS A 47 2.49 1.54 -4.23
CA CYS A 47 3.19 0.73 -5.22
C CYS A 47 4.03 1.59 -6.17
N THR A 48 3.56 2.79 -6.52
CA THR A 48 4.32 3.75 -7.33
C THR A 48 5.58 4.17 -6.59
N LEU A 49 5.47 4.52 -5.31
CA LEU A 49 6.60 4.91 -4.47
C LEU A 49 7.58 3.75 -4.28
N ASP A 50 7.09 2.54 -3.98
CA ASP A 50 7.91 1.33 -3.87
C ASP A 50 8.79 1.08 -5.10
N GLU A 51 8.22 1.26 -6.29
CA GLU A 51 8.92 1.06 -7.54
C GLU A 51 10.00 2.10 -7.81
N GLN A 52 9.78 3.34 -7.38
CA GLN A 52 10.80 4.37 -7.49
C GLN A 52 11.92 4.17 -6.46
N LEU A 53 11.61 3.67 -5.25
CA LEU A 53 12.62 3.38 -4.22
C LEU A 53 13.47 2.15 -4.56
N GLU A 54 12.90 1.14 -5.21
CA GLU A 54 13.60 -0.10 -5.58
C GLU A 54 14.70 0.09 -6.65
N ARG A 55 14.53 1.09 -7.52
CA ARG A 55 15.43 1.34 -8.66
C ARG A 55 16.83 1.82 -8.24
N PRO A 56 16.98 2.89 -7.44
CA PRO A 56 18.28 3.43 -7.08
C PRO A 56 18.94 2.71 -5.88
N ASP A 57 18.16 2.03 -5.03
CA ASP A 57 18.65 1.54 -3.73
C ASP A 57 18.68 0.00 -3.65
N ASN A 58 19.89 -0.57 -3.65
CA ASN A 58 20.10 -2.01 -3.53
C ASN A 58 19.66 -2.57 -2.17
N TRP A 59 19.86 -1.84 -1.08
CA TRP A 59 19.39 -2.28 0.24
C TRP A 59 17.87 -2.39 0.24
N TYR A 60 17.18 -1.38 -0.33
CA TYR A 60 15.73 -1.37 -0.42
C TYR A 60 15.20 -2.51 -1.31
N ARG A 61 15.90 -2.81 -2.39
CA ARG A 61 15.56 -3.91 -3.30
C ARG A 61 15.67 -5.28 -2.63
N ASP A 62 16.76 -5.50 -1.90
CA ASP A 62 17.14 -6.83 -1.40
C ASP A 62 16.60 -7.13 0.01
N THR A 63 16.16 -6.11 0.76
CA THR A 63 15.61 -6.29 2.11
C THR A 63 14.40 -7.24 2.14
N GLN A 64 14.33 -8.02 3.22
CA GLN A 64 13.23 -8.94 3.54
C GLN A 64 12.42 -8.44 4.73
N ALA A 65 12.52 -7.15 5.05
CA ALA A 65 11.75 -6.55 6.13
C ALA A 65 10.23 -6.71 5.88
N TYR A 66 9.48 -6.93 6.96
CA TYR A 66 8.03 -7.17 6.89
C TYR A 66 7.28 -6.10 6.08
N GLY A 67 7.59 -4.82 6.28
CA GLY A 67 6.99 -3.72 5.51
C GLY A 67 7.22 -3.83 4.00
N ARG A 68 8.42 -4.25 3.59
CA ARG A 68 8.76 -4.51 2.18
C ARG A 68 7.99 -5.71 1.64
N SER A 69 7.83 -6.77 2.44
CA SER A 69 6.99 -7.93 2.09
C SER A 69 5.55 -7.52 1.81
N ILE A 70 4.96 -6.66 2.65
CA ILE A 70 3.61 -6.11 2.42
C ILE A 70 3.53 -5.39 1.07
N LEU A 71 4.49 -4.50 0.75
CA LEU A 71 4.53 -3.80 -0.54
C LEU A 71 4.66 -4.75 -1.74
N LYS A 72 5.43 -5.84 -1.62
CA LYS A 72 5.52 -6.87 -2.66
C LYS A 72 4.18 -7.57 -2.88
N GLY A 73 3.45 -7.87 -1.80
CA GLY A 73 2.08 -8.38 -1.87
C GLY A 73 1.11 -7.37 -2.51
N SER A 74 1.16 -6.10 -2.12
CA SER A 74 0.32 -5.05 -2.73
C SER A 74 0.60 -4.87 -4.22
N ARG A 75 1.86 -4.97 -4.65
CA ARG A 75 2.23 -4.97 -6.07
C ARG A 75 1.70 -6.18 -6.81
N TYR A 76 1.66 -7.36 -6.18
CA TYR A 76 1.00 -8.52 -6.77
C TYR A 76 -0.47 -8.22 -7.06
N ALA A 77 -1.20 -7.70 -6.08
CA ALA A 77 -2.61 -7.34 -6.22
C ALA A 77 -2.82 -6.30 -7.32
N ARG A 78 -2.06 -5.20 -7.29
CA ARG A 78 -2.11 -4.16 -8.32
C ARG A 78 -1.81 -4.73 -9.70
N ASN A 79 -0.77 -5.54 -9.86
CA ASN A 79 -0.37 -6.09 -11.17
C ASN A 79 -1.33 -7.16 -11.71
N ARG A 80 -2.00 -7.90 -10.83
CA ARG A 80 -3.04 -8.88 -11.20
C ARG A 80 -4.29 -8.22 -11.79
N ALA A 81 -4.53 -6.97 -11.41
CA ALA A 81 -5.78 -6.30 -11.72
C ALA A 81 -5.57 -4.79 -11.87
N THR A 82 -4.57 -4.31 -12.64
CA THR A 82 -4.29 -2.86 -12.70
C THR A 82 -5.53 -2.05 -13.11
N HIS A 83 -6.38 -2.62 -13.99
CA HIS A 83 -7.67 -2.05 -14.39
C HIS A 83 -8.89 -2.62 -13.63
N GLN A 84 -8.68 -3.63 -12.78
CA GLN A 84 -9.72 -4.38 -12.07
C GLN A 84 -9.44 -4.46 -10.55
N LEU A 85 -8.59 -3.59 -10.01
CA LEU A 85 -8.19 -3.60 -8.61
C LEU A 85 -9.38 -3.53 -7.63
N PRO A 86 -10.50 -2.83 -7.93
CA PRO A 86 -11.69 -2.92 -7.07
C PRO A 86 -12.19 -4.36 -6.91
N MET A 87 -12.05 -5.20 -7.94
CA MET A 87 -12.53 -6.58 -7.96
C MET A 87 -11.67 -7.53 -7.12
N LEU A 88 -10.61 -7.04 -6.47
CA LEU A 88 -9.78 -7.83 -5.54
C LEU A 88 -10.15 -7.61 -4.08
N LEU A 89 -11.16 -6.78 -3.84
CA LEU A 89 -11.66 -6.41 -2.52
C LEU A 89 -13.11 -6.88 -2.41
N GLU A 90 -13.50 -7.32 -1.23
CA GLU A 90 -14.88 -7.63 -0.89
C GLU A 90 -15.22 -7.08 0.49
N SER A 91 -16.46 -6.62 0.67
CA SER A 91 -17.04 -6.46 2.00
C SER A 91 -17.31 -7.83 2.61
N ARG A 92 -16.85 -8.04 3.85
CA ARG A 92 -17.21 -9.21 4.66
C ARG A 92 -17.97 -8.81 5.91
N ASP A 93 -19.10 -9.47 6.13
CA ASP A 93 -19.86 -9.41 7.38
C ASP A 93 -19.02 -9.96 8.55
N GLY A 94 -18.97 -9.21 9.65
CA GLY A 94 -18.28 -9.60 10.88
C GLY A 94 -18.09 -8.42 11.84
N ILE A 95 -18.28 -8.67 13.14
CA ILE A 95 -18.04 -7.63 14.16
C ILE A 95 -16.54 -7.56 14.44
N GLN A 96 -15.89 -6.47 14.02
CA GLN A 96 -14.53 -6.14 14.45
C GLN A 96 -14.56 -4.84 15.25
N ALA A 97 -14.20 -4.91 16.53
CA ALA A 97 -14.16 -3.73 17.40
C ALA A 97 -12.93 -2.87 17.08
N PRO A 98 -13.08 -1.65 16.55
CA PRO A 98 -11.95 -0.75 16.40
C PRO A 98 -11.50 -0.23 17.76
N LEU A 99 -10.22 0.15 17.87
CA LEU A 99 -9.67 0.86 19.03
C LEU A 99 -10.35 2.23 19.25
N ARG A 100 -11.06 2.75 18.24
CA ARG A 100 -11.85 3.99 18.27
C ARG A 100 -13.20 3.76 17.61
N ALA A 101 -14.29 4.14 18.29
CA ALA A 101 -15.65 4.05 17.77
C ALA A 101 -15.84 4.87 16.46
N PRO A 102 -16.81 4.50 15.58
CA PRO A 102 -17.87 3.50 15.78
C PRO A 102 -17.46 2.06 15.44
N LEU A 103 -18.08 1.10 16.14
CA LEU A 103 -17.96 -0.34 15.84
C LEU A 103 -18.55 -0.61 14.44
N ARG A 104 -17.77 -1.22 13.53
CA ARG A 104 -18.27 -1.64 12.22
C ARG A 104 -18.55 -3.14 12.20
N VAL A 105 -19.64 -3.49 11.53
CA VAL A 105 -20.10 -4.86 11.31
C VAL A 105 -19.56 -5.41 9.98
N GLU A 106 -18.84 -4.58 9.21
CA GLU A 106 -18.33 -4.91 7.88
C GLU A 106 -16.91 -4.34 7.70
N GLU A 107 -16.05 -5.11 7.01
CA GLU A 107 -14.68 -4.73 6.67
C GLU A 107 -14.40 -4.97 5.20
N ILE A 108 -13.61 -4.09 4.59
CA ILE A 108 -13.06 -4.33 3.26
C ILE A 108 -11.85 -5.24 3.40
N VAL A 109 -11.92 -6.43 2.82
CA VAL A 109 -10.87 -7.44 2.89
C VAL A 109 -10.29 -7.75 1.51
N TRP A 110 -9.05 -8.22 1.50
CA TRP A 110 -8.44 -8.79 0.30
C TRP A 110 -9.03 -10.17 -0.02
N LEU A 111 -9.31 -10.42 -1.30
CA LEU A 111 -9.70 -11.75 -1.75
C LEU A 111 -8.61 -12.82 -1.49
N PRO A 112 -9.00 -14.09 -1.29
CA PRO A 112 -8.06 -15.22 -1.35
C PRO A 112 -7.35 -15.29 -2.71
N ILE A 113 -6.12 -15.82 -2.72
CA ILE A 113 -5.33 -15.93 -3.96
C ILE A 113 -6.04 -16.78 -5.05
N SER A 114 -6.83 -17.77 -4.63
CA SER A 114 -7.61 -18.66 -5.49
C SER A 114 -8.76 -17.96 -6.21
N GLU A 115 -9.17 -16.79 -5.73
CA GLU A 115 -10.29 -16.00 -6.26
C GLU A 115 -9.81 -14.82 -7.11
N LEU A 116 -8.49 -14.60 -7.20
CA LEU A 116 -7.94 -13.55 -8.04
C LEU A 116 -8.05 -13.91 -9.53
N PRO A 117 -8.33 -12.92 -10.41
CA PRO A 117 -8.32 -13.13 -11.86
C PRO A 117 -6.95 -13.64 -12.31
N GLN A 118 -6.91 -14.40 -13.41
CA GLN A 118 -5.64 -14.87 -13.97
C GLN A 118 -4.73 -13.69 -14.32
N ALA A 119 -3.44 -13.85 -14.03
CA ALA A 119 -2.45 -12.83 -14.33
C ALA A 119 -2.12 -12.85 -15.83
N ASP A 120 -2.02 -11.67 -16.44
CA ASP A 120 -1.47 -11.52 -17.80
C ASP A 120 0.05 -11.79 -17.85
N ARG A 121 0.74 -11.67 -16.70
CA ARG A 121 2.20 -11.82 -16.58
C ARG A 121 2.57 -12.59 -15.32
N PRO A 122 3.67 -13.38 -15.36
CA PRO A 122 4.16 -14.03 -14.16
C PRO A 122 4.48 -12.99 -13.07
N PRO A 123 4.21 -13.30 -11.80
CA PRO A 123 4.50 -12.38 -10.71
C PRO A 123 6.00 -12.14 -10.56
N GLY A 124 6.35 -10.95 -10.05
CA GLY A 124 7.71 -10.69 -9.60
C GLY A 124 8.12 -11.62 -8.45
N ARG A 125 9.43 -11.74 -8.21
CA ARG A 125 9.99 -12.62 -7.18
C ARG A 125 9.34 -12.36 -5.81
N GLY A 126 8.75 -13.40 -5.22
CA GLY A 126 8.11 -13.36 -3.91
C GLY A 126 6.81 -12.57 -3.83
N GLN A 127 6.31 -11.97 -4.91
CA GLN A 127 5.10 -11.13 -4.87
C GLN A 127 3.85 -11.95 -4.51
N ALA A 128 3.63 -13.09 -5.18
CA ALA A 128 2.49 -13.97 -4.92
C ALA A 128 2.52 -14.56 -3.49
N GLU A 129 3.69 -15.05 -3.07
CA GLU A 129 3.91 -15.59 -1.72
C GLU A 129 3.61 -14.53 -0.63
N ASN A 130 4.11 -13.31 -0.81
CA ASN A 130 3.84 -12.24 0.15
C ASN A 130 2.38 -11.80 0.17
N TYR A 131 1.68 -11.84 -0.98
CA TYR A 131 0.24 -11.60 -1.00
C TYR A 131 -0.52 -12.64 -0.18
N GLU A 132 -0.24 -13.92 -0.42
CA GLU A 132 -0.91 -15.02 0.27
C GLU A 132 -0.62 -15.03 1.78
N LEU A 133 0.63 -14.80 2.17
CA LEU A 133 1.03 -14.82 3.58
C LEU A 133 0.53 -13.60 4.36
N HIS A 134 0.40 -12.44 3.74
CA HIS A 134 0.25 -11.18 4.48
C HIS A 134 -0.98 -10.34 4.13
N LEU A 135 -1.62 -10.56 2.98
CA LEU A 135 -2.76 -9.76 2.52
C LEU A 135 -4.03 -10.61 2.44
N ALA A 136 -3.98 -11.76 1.79
CA ALA A 136 -5.15 -12.59 1.47
C ALA A 136 -6.06 -12.82 2.70
N GLY A 137 -7.35 -12.51 2.55
CA GLY A 137 -8.38 -12.66 3.59
C GLY A 137 -8.27 -11.68 4.76
N ARG A 138 -7.35 -10.69 4.71
CA ARG A 138 -7.16 -9.72 5.80
C ARG A 138 -7.80 -8.37 5.47
N PRO A 139 -8.23 -7.62 6.50
CA PRO A 139 -8.68 -6.25 6.33
C PRO A 139 -7.63 -5.37 5.65
N VAL A 140 -8.06 -4.61 4.64
CA VAL A 140 -7.19 -3.73 3.86
C VAL A 140 -6.49 -2.72 4.78
N ARG A 141 -7.18 -2.18 5.79
CA ARG A 141 -6.60 -1.22 6.75
C ARG A 141 -5.28 -1.69 7.37
N HIS A 142 -5.15 -2.98 7.68
CA HIS A 142 -3.91 -3.53 8.26
C HIS A 142 -2.75 -3.48 7.28
N THR A 143 -3.04 -3.66 5.98
CA THR A 143 -2.06 -3.50 4.90
C THR A 143 -1.62 -2.05 4.81
N LEU A 144 -2.56 -1.10 4.83
CA LEU A 144 -2.25 0.33 4.72
C LEU A 144 -1.45 0.84 5.93
N ASP A 145 -1.77 0.36 7.12
CA ASP A 145 -1.03 0.67 8.35
C ASP A 145 0.40 0.13 8.32
N ALA A 146 0.58 -1.11 7.87
CA ALA A 146 1.91 -1.71 7.74
C ALA A 146 2.76 -0.98 6.69
N ILE A 147 2.17 -0.54 5.58
CA ILE A 147 2.85 0.27 4.56
C ILE A 147 3.22 1.64 5.15
N ALA A 148 2.32 2.29 5.89
CA ALA A 148 2.61 3.58 6.51
C ALA A 148 3.76 3.48 7.52
N ALA A 149 3.76 2.43 8.34
CA ALA A 149 4.86 2.16 9.27
C ALA A 149 6.19 1.91 8.54
N TRP A 150 6.15 1.20 7.41
CA TRP A 150 7.33 0.99 6.58
C TRP A 150 7.89 2.28 6.00
N PHE A 151 7.05 3.13 5.39
CA PHE A 151 7.52 4.41 4.86
C PHE A 151 8.02 5.34 5.96
N ALA A 152 7.39 5.34 7.14
CA ALA A 152 7.93 6.09 8.28
C ALA A 152 9.32 5.59 8.71
N ALA A 153 9.55 4.27 8.74
CA ALA A 153 10.88 3.73 9.02
C ALA A 153 11.89 4.11 7.93
N GLU A 154 11.46 4.08 6.67
CA GLU A 154 12.27 4.43 5.51
C GLU A 154 12.64 5.92 5.47
N GLN A 155 11.74 6.81 5.90
CA GLN A 155 12.06 8.24 6.08
C GLN A 155 13.11 8.49 7.17
N ASN A 156 13.25 7.57 8.12
CA ASN A 156 14.25 7.66 9.20
C ASN A 156 15.54 6.91 8.89
N ARG A 157 15.61 6.19 7.76
CA ARG A 157 16.79 5.42 7.39
C ARG A 157 17.86 6.33 6.75
N PRO A 158 19.09 6.37 7.27
CA PRO A 158 20.17 7.10 6.63
C PRO A 158 20.42 6.64 5.19
N GLY A 159 20.54 7.59 4.27
CA GLY A 159 20.73 7.32 2.84
C GLY A 159 19.47 6.87 2.09
N SER A 160 18.30 6.88 2.74
CA SER A 160 17.03 6.67 2.05
C SER A 160 16.74 7.81 1.06
N PRO A 161 16.26 7.49 -0.15
CA PRO A 161 15.80 8.50 -1.10
C PRO A 161 14.60 9.34 -0.60
N ILE A 162 13.93 8.92 0.47
CA ILE A 162 12.84 9.68 1.11
C ILE A 162 13.16 10.12 2.53
N ALA A 163 14.44 10.20 2.90
CA ALA A 163 14.83 10.59 4.24
C ALA A 163 14.32 11.98 4.62
N VAL A 164 14.00 12.19 5.91
CA VAL A 164 13.67 13.52 6.42
C VAL A 164 14.85 14.47 6.19
N GLY A 165 14.65 15.55 5.44
CA GLY A 165 15.69 16.53 5.11
C GLY A 165 16.56 16.17 3.90
N SER A 166 16.32 15.07 3.18
CA SER A 166 17.03 14.75 1.92
C SER A 166 16.78 15.78 0.81
N TRP A 167 15.79 16.65 0.98
CA TRP A 167 15.32 17.63 0.01
C TRP A 167 15.86 19.05 0.25
N ASP A 168 16.41 19.32 1.44
CA ASP A 168 16.98 20.64 1.79
C ASP A 168 18.50 20.72 1.52
N ALA A 169 19.11 19.61 1.11
CA ALA A 169 20.57 19.47 1.00
C ALA A 169 21.13 19.85 -0.39
N GLU A 170 20.29 20.01 -1.42
CA GLU A 170 20.74 20.36 -2.78
C GLU A 170 20.71 21.87 -3.08
N GLU A 171 20.20 22.71 -2.17
CA GLU A 171 20.16 24.18 -2.33
C GLU A 171 21.23 24.95 -1.51
N ARG A 172 22.31 24.30 -1.05
CA ARG A 172 23.45 24.96 -0.39
C ARG A 172 24.78 24.62 -1.04
#